data_AF-A0A918HAE1-F1
#
_entry.id   AF-A0A918HAE1-F1
#
_cell.length_a   1.000
_cell.length_b   1.000
_cell.length_c   1.000
_cell.angle_alpha   90.00
_cell.angle_beta   90.00
_cell.angle_gamma   90.00
#
_symmetry.space_group_name_H-M   'P 1'
#
loop_
_entity.id
_entity.type
_entity.pdbx_description
1 polymer ?
#
loop_
_entity_poly.entity_id
_entity_poly.type
_entity_poly.pdbx_seq_one_letter_code
_entity_poly.pdbx_strand_id
1 'polypeptide(L)'
;MVTDIAASELPFDAVLCDLDGVIRFYDTAEVTRLEAAAGLPEGITAAIGYAPENDLPLLLGQITRDKWAQSIVRGLGAHASSSDAHALAKAFTEADFWADEAVVSLLRRVRNHCPVVLVTNATVWLDDDLSALGLTDLADSVINSSLVGVELPRVS
;
A
#
# COMPACT_ATOMS: atom_id res chain seq x y z
N MET A 1 -18.31 10.35 -43.87
CA MET A 1 -17.14 11.03 -43.27
C MET A 1 -16.87 10.34 -41.95
N VAL A 2 -15.87 9.48 -41.91
CA VAL A 2 -15.35 8.91 -40.66
C VAL A 2 -14.24 9.86 -40.26
N THR A 3 -14.45 10.60 -39.17
CA THR A 3 -13.38 11.39 -38.57
C THR A 3 -12.41 10.42 -37.94
N ASP A 4 -11.24 10.31 -38.58
CA ASP A 4 -10.06 9.66 -38.05
C ASP A 4 -9.75 10.31 -36.69
N ILE A 5 -9.89 9.54 -35.61
CA ILE A 5 -9.45 10.00 -34.29
C ILE A 5 -7.93 9.98 -34.39
N ALA A 6 -7.31 11.16 -34.39
CA ALA A 6 -5.87 11.29 -34.43
C ALA A 6 -5.25 10.33 -33.40
N ALA A 7 -4.43 9.39 -33.87
CA ALA A 7 -3.65 8.54 -33.00
C ALA A 7 -2.88 9.42 -32.02
N SER A 8 -2.88 9.02 -30.74
CA SER A 8 -2.11 9.69 -29.68
C SER A 8 -0.68 9.98 -30.17
N GLU A 9 -0.21 11.23 -30.07
CA GLU A 9 1.18 11.60 -30.41
C GLU A 9 2.20 10.96 -29.44
N LEU A 10 1.73 10.33 -28.36
CA LEU A 10 2.57 9.69 -27.36
C LEU A 10 3.01 8.29 -27.82
N PRO A 11 4.24 7.85 -27.51
CA PRO A 11 4.71 6.50 -27.81
C PRO A 11 4.06 5.40 -26.95
N PHE A 12 3.09 5.75 -26.10
CA PHE A 12 2.34 4.86 -25.23
C PHE A 12 0.90 5.35 -25.11
N ASP A 13 -0.02 4.41 -24.85
CA ASP A 13 -1.46 4.68 -24.77
C ASP A 13 -1.96 4.79 -23.33
N ALA A 14 -1.16 4.43 -22.32
CA ALA A 14 -1.54 4.49 -20.90
C ALA A 14 -0.31 4.56 -19.97
N VAL A 15 -0.52 5.01 -18.74
CA VAL A 15 0.45 4.95 -17.65
C VAL A 15 -0.05 4.03 -16.54
N LEU A 16 0.75 3.03 -16.20
CA LEU A 16 0.56 2.21 -15.01
C LEU A 16 1.42 2.79 -13.88
N CYS A 17 0.83 2.99 -12.71
CA CYS A 17 1.52 3.56 -11.56
C CYS A 17 1.26 2.70 -10.33
N ASP A 18 2.32 2.37 -9.59
CA ASP A 18 2.17 1.79 -8.26
C ASP A 18 1.74 2.88 -7.26
N LEU A 19 1.24 2.48 -6.10
CA LEU A 19 0.78 3.37 -5.04
C LEU A 19 1.79 3.49 -3.92
N ASP A 20 2.11 2.39 -3.24
CA ASP A 20 2.90 2.42 -2.01
C ASP A 20 4.40 2.62 -2.32
N GLY A 21 5.00 3.64 -1.72
CA GLY A 21 6.37 4.06 -2.02
C GLY A 21 6.51 4.91 -3.30
N VAL A 22 5.42 5.16 -4.03
CA VAL A 22 5.39 6.03 -5.21
C VAL A 22 4.50 7.25 -4.98
N ILE A 23 3.24 7.02 -4.64
CA ILE A 23 2.23 8.05 -4.36
C ILE A 23 2.01 8.15 -2.86
N ARG A 24 1.82 7.02 -2.16
CA ARG A 24 1.49 6.96 -0.74
C ARG A 24 2.67 6.49 0.09
N PHE A 25 2.84 7.10 1.26
CA PHE A 25 3.87 6.77 2.23
C PHE A 25 3.27 6.70 3.64
N TYR A 26 3.78 5.78 4.45
CA TYR A 26 3.32 5.55 5.82
C TYR A 26 4.20 6.28 6.83
N ASP A 27 3.60 6.85 7.87
CA ASP A 27 4.30 7.40 9.02
C ASP A 27 4.67 6.28 10.00
N THR A 28 5.95 5.93 10.03
CA THR A 28 6.48 4.88 10.91
C THR A 28 7.04 5.42 12.22
N ALA A 29 6.94 6.72 12.50
CA ALA A 29 7.58 7.33 13.66
C ALA A 29 7.14 6.72 14.99
N GLU A 30 5.85 6.42 15.13
CA GLU A 30 5.32 5.80 16.35
C GLU A 30 5.80 4.35 16.51
N VAL A 31 5.91 3.59 15.41
CA VAL A 31 6.45 2.23 15.43
C VAL A 31 7.90 2.26 15.87
N THR A 32 8.73 3.12 15.27
CA THR A 32 10.14 3.29 15.65
C THR A 32 10.28 3.70 17.13
N ARG A 33 9.42 4.60 17.62
CA ARG A 33 9.42 5.02 19.03
C ARG A 33 9.09 3.86 19.97
N LEU A 34 8.11 3.03 19.62
CA LEU A 34 7.70 1.86 20.41
C LEU A 34 8.78 0.77 20.39
N GLU A 35 9.42 0.54 19.25
CA GLU A 35 10.54 -0.42 19.14
C GLU A 35 11.69 -0.01 20.07
N ALA A 36 12.08 1.26 20.04
CA ALA A 36 13.11 1.80 20.93
C ALA A 36 12.72 1.66 22.42
N ALA A 37 11.47 1.94 22.77
CA ALA A 37 10.98 1.81 24.14
C ALA A 37 10.98 0.34 24.63
N ALA A 38 10.75 -0.62 23.74
CA ALA A 38 10.80 -2.05 24.01
C ALA A 38 12.23 -2.63 23.95
N GLY A 39 13.25 -1.82 23.62
CA GLY A 39 14.64 -2.28 23.47
C GLY A 39 14.87 -3.14 22.21
N LEU A 40 14.01 -2.99 21.20
CA LEU A 40 14.06 -3.74 19.95
C LEU A 40 14.90 -3.02 18.88
N PRO A 41 15.48 -3.76 17.92
CA PRO A 41 16.04 -3.16 16.72
C PRO A 41 14.98 -2.42 15.93
N GLU A 42 15.32 -1.23 15.43
CA GLU A 42 14.47 -0.47 14.52
C GLU A 42 14.13 -1.31 13.27
N GLY A 43 12.86 -1.31 12.89
CA GLY A 43 12.34 -1.99 11.70
C GLY A 43 12.02 -3.47 11.91
N ILE A 44 12.21 -4.04 13.10
CA ILE A 44 11.85 -5.45 13.35
C ILE A 44 10.36 -5.71 13.13
N THR A 45 9.49 -4.76 13.50
CA THR A 45 8.04 -4.85 13.35
C THR A 45 7.65 -4.87 11.88
N ALA A 46 8.27 -3.98 11.08
CA ALA A 46 8.07 -3.94 9.64
C ALA A 46 8.59 -5.21 8.96
N ALA A 47 9.78 -5.69 9.34
CA ALA A 47 10.34 -6.92 8.79
C ALA A 47 9.45 -8.13 9.03
N ILE A 48 8.81 -8.23 10.21
CA ILE A 48 7.83 -9.27 10.50
C ILE A 48 6.53 -9.02 9.74
N GLY A 49 6.02 -7.79 9.74
CA GLY A 49 4.77 -7.40 9.10
C GLY A 49 4.74 -7.70 7.61
N TYR A 50 5.84 -7.40 6.91
CA TYR A 50 6.05 -7.62 5.48
C TYR A 50 6.66 -8.98 5.11
N ALA A 51 6.85 -9.88 6.07
CA ALA A 51 7.28 -11.24 5.74
C ALA A 51 6.15 -11.94 4.94
N PRO A 52 6.44 -12.67 3.84
CA PRO A 52 5.42 -13.27 2.98
C PRO A 52 4.41 -14.15 3.71
N GLU A 53 4.81 -14.86 4.76
CA GLU A 53 3.90 -15.64 5.60
C GLU A 53 2.84 -14.81 6.34
N ASN A 54 3.06 -13.50 6.48
CA ASN A 54 2.23 -12.57 7.23
C ASN A 54 1.45 -11.61 6.32
N ASP A 55 2.08 -11.01 5.31
CA ASP A 55 1.45 -10.01 4.43
C ASP A 55 0.82 -10.60 3.17
N LEU A 56 1.36 -11.66 2.56
CA LEU A 56 0.83 -12.19 1.31
C LEU A 56 -0.66 -12.55 1.40
N PRO A 57 -1.15 -13.23 2.46
CA PRO A 57 -2.59 -13.48 2.60
C PRO A 57 -3.39 -12.17 2.71
N LEU A 58 -2.82 -11.10 3.27
CA LEU A 58 -3.47 -9.79 3.34
C LEU A 58 -3.56 -9.15 1.96
N LEU A 59 -2.45 -9.14 1.22
CA LEU A 59 -2.34 -8.60 -0.13
C LEU A 59 -3.18 -9.39 -1.14
N LEU A 60 -3.54 -10.64 -0.85
CA LEU A 60 -4.47 -11.45 -1.63
C LEU A 60 -5.92 -11.39 -1.12
N GLY A 61 -6.22 -10.53 -0.15
CA GLY A 61 -7.57 -10.33 0.38
C GLY A 61 -8.11 -11.49 1.23
N GLN A 62 -7.24 -12.37 1.72
CA GLN A 62 -7.60 -13.61 2.43
C GLN A 62 -7.73 -13.41 3.94
N ILE A 63 -7.10 -12.38 4.51
CA ILE A 63 -7.15 -12.08 5.94
C ILE A 63 -7.55 -10.64 6.21
N THR A 64 -8.07 -10.39 7.41
CA THR A 64 -8.40 -9.04 7.90
C THR A 64 -7.18 -8.34 8.50
N ARG A 65 -7.28 -7.02 8.69
CA ARG A 65 -6.29 -6.22 9.44
C ARG A 65 -6.01 -6.81 10.82
N ASP A 66 -7.05 -7.21 11.56
CA ASP A 66 -6.90 -7.84 12.88
C ASP A 66 -6.10 -9.15 12.83
N LYS A 67 -6.31 -9.95 11.77
CA LYS A 67 -5.58 -11.20 11.60
C LYS A 67 -4.12 -10.96 11.25
N TRP A 68 -3.83 -9.94 10.44
CA TRP A 68 -2.47 -9.49 10.17
C TRP A 68 -1.77 -8.97 11.43
N ALA A 69 -2.45 -8.12 12.22
CA ALA A 69 -1.93 -7.66 13.52
C ALA A 69 -1.63 -8.84 14.47
N GLN A 70 -2.52 -9.85 14.54
CA GLN A 70 -2.27 -11.07 15.31
C GLN A 70 -1.04 -11.85 14.82
N SER A 71 -0.75 -11.87 13.52
CA SER A 71 0.46 -12.48 12.96
C SER A 71 1.72 -11.73 13.42
N ILE A 72 1.70 -10.40 13.41
CA ILE A 72 2.79 -9.57 13.91
C ILE A 72 3.03 -9.80 15.41
N VAL A 73 1.97 -9.84 16.23
CA VAL A 73 2.07 -10.17 17.66
C VAL A 73 2.76 -11.51 17.87
N ARG A 74 2.39 -12.54 17.09
CA ARG A 74 3.04 -13.86 17.18
C ARG A 74 4.52 -13.80 16.81
N GLY A 75 4.88 -13.08 15.74
CA GLY A 75 6.28 -12.91 15.32
C GLY A 75 7.13 -12.18 16.36
N LEU A 76 6.56 -11.16 17.02
CA LEU A 76 7.25 -10.38 18.05
C LEU A 76 7.35 -11.11 19.40
N GLY A 77 6.59 -12.17 19.64
CA GLY A 77 6.49 -12.83 20.94
C GLY A 77 7.81 -13.41 21.48
N ALA A 78 8.79 -13.67 20.62
CA ALA A 78 10.14 -14.10 21.03
C ALA A 78 11.07 -12.92 21.42
N HIS A 79 10.67 -11.69 21.10
CA HIS A 79 11.50 -10.48 21.19
C HIS A 79 10.96 -9.45 22.19
N ALA A 80 9.66 -9.44 22.44
CA ALA A 80 8.99 -8.41 23.21
C ALA A 80 7.98 -8.98 24.22
N SER A 81 7.60 -8.17 25.20
CA SER A 81 6.50 -8.52 26.10
C SER A 81 5.18 -8.61 25.32
N SER A 82 4.18 -9.31 25.89
CA SER A 82 2.87 -9.40 25.24
C SER A 82 2.24 -8.02 25.02
N SER A 83 2.36 -7.10 25.97
CA SER A 83 1.83 -5.74 25.83
C SER A 83 2.53 -4.96 24.72
N ASP A 84 3.86 -5.04 24.64
CA ASP A 84 4.63 -4.31 23.62
C ASP A 84 4.35 -4.86 22.23
N ALA A 85 4.27 -6.19 22.08
CA ALA A 85 3.93 -6.83 20.82
C ALA A 85 2.55 -6.38 20.28
N HIS A 86 1.54 -6.26 21.16
CA HIS A 86 0.22 -5.75 20.75
C HIS A 86 0.25 -4.26 20.41
N ALA A 87 0.98 -3.44 21.17
CA ALA A 87 1.11 -2.02 20.89
C ALA A 87 1.80 -1.77 19.54
N LEU A 88 2.90 -2.49 19.27
CA LEU A 88 3.65 -2.43 18.01
C LEU A 88 2.80 -2.89 16.82
N ALA A 89 2.13 -4.04 16.94
CA ALA A 89 1.25 -4.52 15.89
C ALA A 89 0.13 -3.52 15.56
N LYS A 90 -0.49 -2.92 16.59
CA LYS A 90 -1.51 -1.90 16.40
C LYS A 90 -0.94 -0.65 15.71
N ALA A 91 0.15 -0.10 16.24
CA ALA A 91 0.76 1.11 15.68
C ALA A 91 1.17 0.91 14.21
N PHE A 92 1.63 -0.30 13.86
CA PHE A 92 2.04 -0.63 12.50
C PHE A 92 0.85 -0.82 11.55
N THR A 93 -0.20 -1.54 11.96
CA THR A 93 -1.35 -1.81 11.07
C THR A 93 -2.34 -0.66 10.95
N GLU A 94 -2.26 0.31 11.86
CA GLU A 94 -3.07 1.53 11.88
C GLU A 94 -2.23 2.79 11.63
N ALA A 95 -1.00 2.64 11.12
CA ALA A 95 -0.11 3.76 10.84
C ALA A 95 -0.79 4.79 9.92
N ASP A 96 -0.65 6.07 10.27
CA ASP A 96 -1.09 7.17 9.41
C ASP A 96 -0.28 7.16 8.11
N PHE A 97 -0.83 7.80 7.07
CA PHE A 97 -0.20 7.88 5.76
C PHE A 97 -0.50 9.20 5.07
N TRP A 98 0.36 9.56 4.13
CA TRP A 98 0.25 10.79 3.34
C TRP A 98 0.59 10.50 1.87
N ALA A 99 0.21 11.42 0.97
CA ALA A 99 0.49 11.32 -0.45
C ALA A 99 1.50 12.36 -0.93
N ASP A 100 2.43 11.97 -1.81
CA ASP A 100 3.35 12.91 -2.46
C ASP A 100 2.59 13.78 -3.47
N GLU A 101 2.34 15.01 -3.06
CA GLU A 101 1.60 16.00 -3.85
C GLU A 101 2.26 16.33 -5.19
N ALA A 102 3.57 16.18 -5.33
CA ALA A 102 4.25 16.40 -6.60
C ALA A 102 3.93 15.26 -7.59
N VAL A 103 3.93 14.01 -7.11
CA VAL A 103 3.53 12.84 -7.91
C VAL A 103 2.05 12.89 -8.25
N VAL A 104 1.18 13.18 -7.28
CA VAL A 104 -0.27 13.37 -7.48
C VAL A 104 -0.53 14.43 -8.56
N SER A 105 0.12 15.59 -8.44
CA SER A 105 -0.01 16.68 -9.43
C SER A 105 0.47 16.28 -10.82
N LEU A 106 1.51 15.44 -10.92
CA LEU A 106 2.01 14.93 -12.19
C LEU A 106 1.00 13.98 -12.83
N LEU A 107 0.47 13.01 -12.07
CA LEU A 107 -0.50 12.03 -12.57
C LEU A 107 -1.80 12.71 -13.04
N ARG A 108 -2.28 13.71 -12.31
CA ARG A 108 -3.43 14.53 -12.75
C ARG A 108 -3.20 15.22 -14.09
N ARG A 109 -1.97 15.67 -14.38
CA ARG A 109 -1.63 16.24 -15.69
C ARG A 109 -1.58 15.16 -16.77
N VAL A 110 -0.92 14.04 -16.48
CA VAL A 110 -0.82 12.89 -17.41
C VAL A 110 -2.21 12.40 -17.83
N ARG A 111 -3.15 12.33 -16.88
CA ARG A 111 -4.52 11.88 -17.11
C ARG A 111 -5.29 12.72 -18.15
N ASN A 112 -4.88 13.97 -18.40
CA ASN A 112 -5.46 14.78 -19.48
C ASN A 112 -4.99 14.36 -20.89
N HIS A 113 -3.98 13.50 -20.98
CA HIS A 113 -3.36 13.07 -22.24
C HIS A 113 -3.56 11.58 -22.52
N CYS A 114 -3.51 10.74 -21.48
CA CYS A 114 -3.78 9.31 -21.61
C CYS A 114 -4.33 8.72 -20.29
N PRO A 115 -4.99 7.54 -20.34
CA PRO A 115 -5.44 6.85 -19.14
C PRO A 115 -4.32 6.60 -18.13
N VAL A 116 -4.66 6.83 -16.86
CA VAL A 116 -3.83 6.48 -15.70
C VAL A 116 -4.49 5.33 -14.96
N VAL A 117 -3.75 4.25 -14.73
CA VAL A 117 -4.22 3.08 -13.98
C VAL A 117 -3.31 2.85 -12.78
N LEU A 118 -3.87 2.79 -11.59
CA LEU A 118 -3.13 2.32 -10.42
C LEU A 118 -3.05 0.80 -10.45
N VAL A 119 -1.86 0.24 -10.27
CA VAL A 119 -1.64 -1.21 -10.23
C VAL A 119 -0.76 -1.50 -9.02
N THR A 120 -1.35 -2.05 -7.96
CA THR A 120 -0.69 -2.08 -6.65
C THR A 120 -1.03 -3.32 -5.85
N ASN A 121 -0.05 -3.79 -5.07
CA ASN A 121 -0.29 -4.75 -4.01
C ASN A 121 -0.85 -4.00 -2.81
N ALA A 122 -2.13 -4.18 -2.54
CA ALA A 122 -2.80 -3.42 -1.50
C ALA A 122 -3.84 -4.27 -0.78
N THR A 123 -4.37 -3.66 0.27
CA THR A 123 -5.35 -4.26 1.17
C THR A 123 -6.76 -4.10 0.62
N VAL A 124 -7.70 -4.86 1.17
CA VAL A 124 -9.13 -4.78 0.77
C VAL A 124 -9.80 -3.45 1.13
N TRP A 125 -9.14 -2.62 1.95
CA TRP A 125 -9.62 -1.30 2.37
C TRP A 125 -8.93 -0.16 1.60
N LEU A 126 -8.26 -0.45 0.48
CA LEU A 126 -7.59 0.56 -0.32
C LEU A 126 -8.53 1.71 -0.73
N ASP A 127 -9.78 1.42 -1.07
CA ASP A 127 -10.74 2.46 -1.50
C ASP A 127 -11.01 3.47 -0.38
N ASP A 128 -11.05 3.02 0.88
CA ASP A 128 -11.20 3.89 2.04
C ASP A 128 -9.95 4.75 2.23
N ASP A 129 -8.76 4.18 2.04
CA ASP A 129 -7.49 4.91 2.14
C ASP A 129 -7.37 5.98 1.02
N LEU A 130 -7.77 5.66 -0.21
CA LEU A 130 -7.82 6.62 -1.32
C LEU A 130 -8.83 7.74 -1.06
N SER A 131 -9.98 7.42 -0.46
CA SER A 131 -10.97 8.40 -0.02
C SER A 131 -10.42 9.33 1.06
N ALA A 132 -9.72 8.79 2.07
CA ALA A 132 -9.09 9.58 3.12
C ALA A 132 -8.03 10.57 2.57
N LEU A 133 -7.31 10.18 1.51
CA LEU A 133 -6.34 11.04 0.83
C LEU A 133 -6.97 12.00 -0.20
N GLY A 134 -8.27 11.88 -0.50
CA GLY A 134 -8.90 12.66 -1.56
C GLY A 134 -8.39 12.29 -2.96
N LEU A 135 -8.04 11.02 -3.18
CA LEU A 135 -7.44 10.49 -4.41
C LEU A 135 -8.36 9.53 -5.17
N THR A 136 -9.65 9.45 -4.82
CA THR A 136 -10.62 8.57 -5.50
C THR A 136 -10.78 8.87 -7.00
N ASP A 137 -10.38 10.07 -7.43
CA ASP A 137 -10.44 10.53 -8.81
C ASP A 137 -9.05 10.59 -9.50
N LEU A 138 -8.00 10.11 -8.84
CA LEU A 138 -6.63 10.24 -9.34
C LEU A 138 -6.39 9.41 -10.62
N ALA A 139 -7.04 8.26 -10.74
CA ALA A 139 -6.86 7.30 -11.83
C ALA A 139 -8.18 6.91 -12.48
N ASP A 140 -8.11 6.46 -13.73
CA ASP A 140 -9.24 5.94 -14.48
C ASP A 140 -9.63 4.53 -14.05
N SER A 141 -8.69 3.78 -13.47
CA SER A 141 -8.92 2.44 -12.92
C SER A 141 -7.88 2.11 -11.84
N VAL A 142 -8.27 1.23 -10.92
CA VAL A 142 -7.41 0.71 -9.84
C VAL A 142 -7.42 -0.82 -9.91
N ILE A 143 -6.26 -1.42 -10.05
CA ILE A 143 -6.02 -2.86 -10.01
C ILE A 143 -5.33 -3.16 -8.68
N ASN A 144 -6.11 -3.70 -7.75
CA ASN A 144 -5.67 -4.03 -6.40
C ASN A 144 -5.51 -5.55 -6.27
N SER A 145 -4.32 -6.01 -5.87
CA SER A 145 -4.00 -7.42 -5.67
C SER A 145 -5.01 -8.17 -4.79
N SER A 146 -5.56 -7.51 -3.77
CA SER A 146 -6.50 -8.14 -2.84
C SER A 146 -7.87 -8.41 -3.44
N LEU A 147 -8.23 -7.70 -4.51
CA LEU A 147 -9.46 -7.91 -5.25
C LEU A 147 -9.29 -8.89 -6.41
N VAL A 148 -8.13 -8.87 -7.06
CA VAL A 148 -7.84 -9.76 -8.21
C VAL A 148 -7.23 -11.10 -7.81
N GLY A 149 -6.75 -11.23 -6.57
CA GLY A 149 -6.16 -12.45 -6.03
C GLY A 149 -4.78 -12.78 -6.60
N VAL A 150 -4.03 -11.78 -7.06
CA VAL A 150 -2.69 -11.92 -7.66
C VAL A 150 -1.79 -10.79 -7.16
N GLU A 151 -0.65 -11.15 -6.56
CA GLU A 151 0.39 -10.20 -6.17
C GLU A 151 1.33 -9.83 -7.33
N LEU A 152 2.01 -8.69 -7.21
CA LEU A 152 3.10 -8.24 -8.06
C LEU A 152 4.45 -8.40 -7.33
N PRO A 153 5.54 -8.80 -8.00
CA PRO A 153 5.56 -9.51 -9.26
C PRO A 153 5.17 -10.98 -9.04
N ARG A 154 4.14 -11.46 -9.74
CA ARG A 154 3.93 -12.90 -9.84
C ARG A 154 4.84 -13.48 -10.92
N VAL A 155 5.90 -14.16 -10.51
CA VAL A 155 6.66 -15.06 -11.37
C VAL A 155 6.10 -16.46 -11.24
N SER A 156 5.63 -17.02 -12.36
CA SER A 156 5.12 -18.40 -12.47
C SER A 156 6.22 -19.43 -12.44
#